data_AF-A0AAE1TSQ7-F1
#
_entry.id   AF-A0AAE1TSQ7-F1
#
_cell.length_a   1.000
_cell.length_b   1.000
_cell.length_c   1.000
_cell.angle_alpha   90.00
_cell.angle_beta   90.00
_cell.angle_gamma   90.00
#
_symmetry.space_group_name_H-M   'P 1'
#
loop_
_entity.id
_entity.type
_entity.pdbx_description
1 polymer ?
#
loop_
_entity_poly.entity_id
_entity_poly.type
_entity_poly.pdbx_seq_one_letter_code
_entity_poly.pdbx_strand_id
1 'polypeptide(L)'
;MGPYAYKQSQWVGYDDPEMVARKAEFIWQRGLAGGMVWALDLDDFNNMCGNGKYVSGIQFNYPLMKRLSSELASQTPLPTAATTPPTTAAPPPTTAIPPPSADTPPPTTATPPPTTTSTPPTTCTNQCTFHICFR
;
A
#
# COMPACT_ATOMS: atom_id res chain seq x y z
N MET A 1 1.96 5.95 12.06
CA MET A 1 2.24 4.65 12.71
C MET A 1 1.05 3.75 12.45
N GLY A 2 1.29 2.52 11.98
CA GLY A 2 0.25 1.54 11.60
C GLY A 2 0.33 0.25 12.42
N PRO A 3 -0.58 -0.70 12.20
CA PRO A 3 -0.66 -1.94 12.96
C PRO A 3 0.48 -2.90 12.62
N TYR A 4 0.78 -3.78 13.58
CA TYR A 4 1.78 -4.82 13.44
C TYR A 4 1.42 -6.04 14.27
N ALA A 5 1.91 -7.21 13.84
CA ALA A 5 1.77 -8.48 14.54
C ALA A 5 3.15 -9.12 14.72
N TYR A 6 3.32 -9.92 15.77
CA TYR A 6 4.55 -10.65 16.02
C TYR A 6 4.28 -12.02 16.63
N LYS A 7 5.16 -12.97 16.35
CA LYS A 7 5.18 -14.31 16.95
C LYS A 7 6.62 -14.80 17.03
N GLN A 8 7.12 -15.01 18.25
CA GLN A 8 8.52 -15.37 18.50
C GLN A 8 9.46 -14.33 17.84
N SER A 9 10.32 -14.78 16.92
CA SER A 9 11.25 -13.93 16.16
C SER A 9 10.67 -13.34 14.88
N GLN A 10 9.40 -13.61 14.56
CA GLN A 10 8.75 -13.10 13.35
C GLN A 10 7.92 -11.85 13.67
N TRP A 11 8.01 -10.85 12.78
CA TRP A 11 7.27 -9.60 12.86
C TRP A 11 6.73 -9.23 11.49
N VAL A 12 5.51 -8.71 11.44
CA VAL A 12 4.86 -8.24 10.21
C VAL A 12 4.11 -6.94 10.47
N GLY A 13 4.38 -5.91 9.67
CA GLY A 13 3.57 -4.70 9.57
C GLY A 13 2.53 -4.86 8.48
N TYR A 14 1.32 -4.33 8.70
CA TYR A 14 0.20 -4.47 7.76
C TYR A 14 -0.71 -3.24 7.79
N ASP A 15 -1.76 -3.24 6.97
CA ASP A 15 -2.88 -2.30 7.07
C ASP A 15 -4.14 -3.07 7.45
N ASP A 16 -4.84 -2.58 8.48
CA ASP A 16 -6.18 -3.04 8.85
C ASP A 16 -7.25 -2.05 8.35
N PRO A 17 -8.55 -2.39 8.47
CA PRO A 17 -9.61 -1.49 8.04
C PRO A 17 -9.52 -0.09 8.68
N GLU A 18 -9.07 0.02 9.93
CA GLU A 18 -8.93 1.33 10.59
C GLU A 18 -7.78 2.16 10.03
N MET A 19 -6.63 1.53 9.75
CA MET A 19 -5.49 2.18 9.13
C MET A 19 -5.82 2.60 7.68
N VAL A 20 -6.55 1.78 6.93
CA VAL A 20 -7.05 2.15 5.60
C VAL A 20 -7.97 3.37 5.68
N ALA A 21 -8.85 3.44 6.68
CA ALA A 21 -9.72 4.59 6.87
C ALA A 21 -8.94 5.88 7.16
N ARG A 22 -7.93 5.81 8.03
CA ARG A 22 -7.05 6.97 8.30
C ARG A 22 -6.28 7.41 7.06
N LYS A 23 -5.86 6.48 6.20
CA LYS A 23 -5.22 6.81 4.91
C LYS A 23 -6.21 7.46 3.94
N ALA A 24 -7.47 7.01 3.92
CA ALA A 24 -8.53 7.62 3.12
C ALA A 24 -8.84 9.05 3.57
N GLU A 25 -8.92 9.27 4.88
CA GLU A 25 -9.07 10.60 5.47
C GLU A 25 -7.88 11.51 5.11
N PHE A 26 -6.65 11.00 5.17
CA PHE A 26 -5.46 11.75 4.77
C PHE A 26 -5.52 12.18 3.30
N ILE A 27 -5.91 11.27 2.39
CA ILE A 27 -6.08 11.56 0.95
C ILE A 27 -7.03 12.74 0.77
N TRP A 28 -8.14 12.73 1.48
CA TRP A 28 -9.14 13.78 1.40
C TRP A 28 -8.69 15.11 1.99
N GLN A 29 -8.17 15.10 3.22
CA GLN A 29 -7.71 16.31 3.91
C GLN A 29 -6.59 17.04 3.14
N ARG A 30 -5.85 16.31 2.29
CA ARG A 30 -4.79 16.84 1.43
C ARG A 30 -5.25 17.18 0.01
N GLY A 31 -6.52 16.95 -0.33
CA GLY A 31 -7.04 17.19 -1.69
C GLY A 31 -6.32 16.36 -2.75
N LEU A 32 -5.86 15.15 -2.42
CA LEU A 32 -5.20 14.26 -3.36
C LEU A 32 -6.24 13.60 -4.28
N ALA A 33 -5.84 13.30 -5.52
CA ALA A 33 -6.74 12.67 -6.51
C ALA A 33 -7.19 11.25 -6.13
N GLY A 34 -6.46 10.57 -5.23
CA GLY A 34 -6.80 9.24 -4.76
C GLY A 34 -5.62 8.52 -4.11
N GLY A 35 -5.81 7.22 -3.89
CA GLY A 35 -4.77 6.28 -3.44
C GLY A 35 -4.73 5.05 -4.34
N MET A 36 -3.64 4.30 -4.27
CA MET A 36 -3.45 3.06 -5.03
C MET A 36 -3.39 1.87 -4.07
N VAL A 37 -4.05 0.79 -4.45
CA VAL A 37 -4.05 -0.47 -3.69
C VAL A 37 -3.21 -1.49 -4.43
N TRP A 38 -2.25 -2.07 -3.72
CA TRP A 38 -1.40 -3.15 -4.22
C TRP A 38 -1.45 -4.31 -3.22
N ALA A 39 -2.02 -5.46 -3.57
CA ALA A 39 -2.85 -5.74 -4.74
C ALA A 39 -4.14 -6.44 -4.30
N LEU A 40 -5.12 -6.54 -5.21
CA LEU A 40 -6.47 -7.03 -4.86
C LEU A 40 -6.48 -8.48 -4.37
N ASP A 41 -5.57 -9.30 -4.89
CA ASP A 41 -5.39 -10.71 -4.53
C ASP A 41 -4.79 -10.92 -3.13
N LEU A 42 -4.20 -9.88 -2.54
CA LEU A 42 -3.67 -9.89 -1.18
C LEU A 42 -4.69 -9.41 -0.13
N ASP A 43 -5.87 -8.96 -0.55
CA ASP A 43 -7.00 -8.70 0.35
C ASP A 43 -7.69 -10.04 0.72
N ASP A 44 -8.58 -10.03 1.72
CA ASP A 44 -9.26 -11.24 2.20
C ASP A 44 -10.41 -11.71 1.27
N PHE A 45 -10.11 -11.87 -0.03
CA PHE A 45 -11.05 -12.17 -1.11
C PHE A 45 -11.84 -13.46 -0.90
N ASN A 46 -11.22 -14.45 -0.25
CA ASN A 46 -11.83 -15.74 0.11
C ASN A 46 -12.53 -15.74 1.48
N ASN A 47 -12.54 -14.60 2.18
CA ASN A 47 -13.10 -14.45 3.53
C ASN A 47 -12.52 -15.46 4.55
N MET A 48 -11.22 -15.72 4.48
CA MET A 48 -10.52 -16.60 5.40
C MET A 48 -10.50 -16.05 6.82
N CYS A 49 -10.58 -14.72 6.97
CA CYS A 49 -10.63 -14.08 8.27
C CYS A 49 -12.04 -13.97 8.85
N GLY A 50 -13.08 -14.35 8.09
CA GLY A 50 -14.47 -14.35 8.57
C GLY A 50 -15.07 -12.95 8.78
N ASN A 51 -14.39 -11.90 8.35
CA ASN A 51 -14.82 -10.50 8.49
C ASN A 51 -15.75 -10.04 7.35
N GLY A 52 -15.86 -10.84 6.29
CA GLY A 52 -16.75 -10.61 5.17
C GLY A 52 -18.19 -10.95 5.50
N LYS A 53 -19.08 -9.99 5.29
CA LYS A 53 -20.51 -10.29 5.15
C LYS A 53 -20.71 -10.91 3.77
N TYR A 54 -20.98 -12.22 3.73
CA TYR A 54 -21.56 -12.85 2.55
C TYR A 54 -22.95 -12.25 2.36
N VAL A 55 -23.07 -11.27 1.47
CA VAL A 55 -24.37 -10.92 0.93
C VAL A 55 -24.79 -12.12 0.08
N SER A 56 -25.93 -12.73 0.41
CA SER A 56 -26.44 -13.96 -0.19
C SER A 56 -26.25 -13.98 -1.71
N GLY A 57 -25.26 -14.73 -2.19
CA GLY A 57 -24.93 -14.89 -3.60
C GLY A 57 -23.58 -14.33 -4.07
N ILE A 58 -22.85 -13.53 -3.29
CA ILE A 58 -21.53 -12.98 -3.68
C ILE A 58 -20.41 -13.72 -2.94
N GLN A 59 -19.58 -14.43 -3.71
CA GLN A 59 -18.48 -15.27 -3.21
C GLN A 59 -17.23 -14.47 -2.80
N PHE A 60 -17.05 -13.24 -3.33
CA PHE A 60 -15.82 -12.46 -3.16
C PHE A 60 -15.94 -11.35 -2.09
N ASN A 61 -14.92 -11.22 -1.24
CA ASN A 61 -14.89 -10.25 -0.14
C ASN A 61 -13.63 -9.37 -0.12
N TYR A 62 -13.74 -8.07 -0.35
CA TYR A 62 -12.58 -7.15 -0.27
C TYR A 62 -12.74 -6.19 0.92
N PRO A 63 -12.46 -6.58 2.16
CA PRO A 63 -12.76 -5.77 3.34
C PRO A 63 -12.00 -4.46 3.35
N LEU A 64 -10.72 -4.44 2.94
CA LEU A 64 -9.93 -3.22 2.90
C LEU A 64 -10.45 -2.27 1.80
N MET A 65 -10.77 -2.81 0.62
CA MET A 65 -11.33 -1.99 -0.46
C MET A 65 -12.72 -1.43 -0.13
N LYS A 66 -13.58 -2.24 0.49
CA LYS A 66 -14.91 -1.81 0.95
C LYS A 66 -14.79 -0.67 1.95
N ARG A 67 -13.83 -0.78 2.89
CA ARG A 67 -13.57 0.27 3.88
C ARG A 67 -13.07 1.55 3.22
N LEU A 68 -12.08 1.46 2.33
CA LEU A 68 -11.57 2.62 1.58
C LEU A 68 -12.69 3.35 0.83
N SER A 69 -13.50 2.61 0.09
CA SER A 69 -14.62 3.18 -0.68
C SER A 69 -15.66 3.84 0.22
N SER A 70 -16.01 3.21 1.34
CA SER A 70 -16.95 3.78 2.33
C SER A 70 -16.47 5.11 2.88
N GLU A 71 -15.18 5.22 3.21
CA GLU A 71 -14.59 6.43 3.81
C GLU A 71 -14.49 7.55 2.77
N LEU A 72 -14.08 7.25 1.54
CA LEU A 72 -14.05 8.22 0.45
C LEU A 72 -15.45 8.71 0.05
N ALA A 73 -16.46 7.83 0.06
CA ALA A 73 -17.84 8.18 -0.28
C ALA A 73 -18.55 8.98 0.81
N SER A 74 -18.16 8.79 2.08
CA SER A 74 -18.79 9.48 3.23
C SER A 74 -18.34 10.94 3.37
N GLN A 75 -17.35 11.37 2.60
CA GLN A 75 -16.79 12.71 2.73
C GLN A 75 -17.65 13.71 1.95
N THR A 76 -18.31 14.60 2.72
CA THR A 76 -19.03 15.77 2.17
C THR A 76 -18.00 16.66 1.49
N PRO A 77 -18.22 17.12 0.24
CA PRO A 77 -17.24 17.91 -0.51
C PRO A 77 -16.61 18.97 0.38
N LEU A 78 -15.28 18.88 0.51
CA LEU A 78 -14.49 19.86 1.24
C LEU A 78 -14.87 21.22 0.65
N PRO A 79 -15.16 22.26 1.45
CA PRO A 79 -15.50 23.57 0.89
C PRO A 79 -14.43 23.90 -0.13
N THR A 80 -14.83 23.93 -1.40
CA THR A 80 -13.95 24.18 -2.51
C THR A 80 -13.39 25.56 -2.27
N ALA A 81 -12.20 25.65 -1.65
CA ALA A 81 -11.38 26.82 -1.79
C ALA A 81 -11.25 26.98 -3.30
N ALA A 82 -11.87 28.02 -3.85
CA ALA A 82 -12.00 28.22 -5.27
C ALA A 82 -10.60 28.16 -5.90
N THR A 83 -10.25 27.00 -6.44
CA THR A 83 -9.02 26.85 -7.21
C THR A 83 -9.28 27.63 -8.47
N THR A 84 -8.73 28.84 -8.52
CA THR A 84 -8.61 29.61 -9.74
C THR A 84 -8.04 28.66 -10.79
N PRO A 85 -8.63 28.58 -12.00
CA PRO A 85 -8.08 27.74 -13.05
C PRO A 85 -6.59 28.08 -13.19
N PRO A 86 -5.69 27.07 -13.21
CA PRO A 86 -4.28 27.34 -13.46
C PRO A 86 -4.19 28.08 -14.78
N THR A 87 -3.76 29.34 -14.73
CA THR A 87 -3.44 30.08 -15.95
C THR A 87 -2.19 29.42 -16.50
N THR A 88 -2.36 28.59 -17.53
CA THR A 88 -1.26 27.98 -18.26
C THR A 88 -0.48 29.10 -18.94
N ALA A 89 0.56 29.61 -18.28
CA ALA A 89 1.59 30.37 -18.98
C ALA A 89 2.18 29.44 -20.05
N ALA A 90 2.28 29.95 -21.28
CA ALA A 90 2.93 29.24 -22.37
C ALA A 90 4.32 28.75 -21.92
N PRO A 91 4.70 27.49 -22.21
CA PRO A 91 6.01 27.01 -21.84
C PRO A 91 7.09 27.91 -22.48
N PRO A 92 8.12 28.34 -21.73
CA PRO A 92 9.24 29.05 -22.32
C PRO A 92 9.92 28.15 -23.38
N PRO A 93 10.52 28.73 -24.44
CA PRO A 93 11.15 27.95 -25.49
C PRO A 93 12.22 27.02 -24.90
N THR A 94 12.02 25.72 -25.11
CA THR A 94 12.95 24.67 -24.68
C THR A 94 14.31 24.87 -25.33
N THR A 95 15.33 25.22 -24.54
CA THR A 95 16.72 25.09 -24.98
C THR A 95 17.08 23.60 -24.95
N ALA A 96 17.56 23.06 -26.07
CA ALA A 96 17.97 21.67 -26.17
C ALA A 96 19.09 21.36 -25.15
N ILE A 97 18.79 20.46 -24.20
CA ILE A 97 19.78 19.92 -23.27
C ILE A 97 20.62 18.90 -24.07
N PRO A 98 21.97 18.98 -24.06
CA PRO A 98 22.80 17.94 -24.65
C PRO A 98 22.59 16.59 -23.93
N PRO A 99 22.78 15.46 -24.62
CA PRO A 99 22.61 14.14 -24.02
C PRO A 99 23.51 13.98 -22.79
N PRO A 100 23.05 13.29 -21.73
CA PRO A 100 23.87 13.03 -20.56
C PRO A 100 25.10 12.21 -20.98
N SER A 101 26.28 12.70 -20.63
CA SER A 101 27.52 11.92 -20.73
C SER A 101 27.42 10.72 -19.80
N ALA A 102 27.75 9.55 -20.33
CA ALA A 102 27.77 8.29 -19.60
C ALA A 102 29.00 8.22 -18.69
N ASP A 103 28.95 8.94 -17.56
CA ASP A 103 29.92 8.72 -16.48
C ASP A 103 29.52 7.48 -15.69
N THR A 104 30.21 6.39 -16.01
CA THR A 104 30.10 5.11 -15.32
C THR A 104 30.83 5.24 -13.98
N PRO A 105 30.21 5.01 -12.81
CA PRO A 105 30.94 4.97 -11.55
C PRO A 105 31.89 3.76 -11.53
N PRO A 106 33.06 3.87 -10.88
CA PRO A 106 33.97 2.74 -10.71
C PRO A 106 33.34 1.64 -9.85
N PRO A 107 33.80 0.38 -9.98
CA PRO A 107 33.20 -0.75 -9.30
C PRO A 107 33.36 -0.62 -7.78
N THR A 108 32.24 -0.64 -7.06
CA THR A 108 32.21 -0.72 -5.60
C THR A 108 32.76 -2.06 -5.15
N THR A 109 33.76 -2.06 -4.27
CA THR A 109 34.27 -3.24 -3.59
C THR A 109 33.14 -3.92 -2.81
N ALA A 110 32.88 -5.19 -3.11
CA ALA A 110 31.87 -5.99 -2.44
C ALA A 110 32.25 -6.19 -0.96
N THR A 111 31.48 -5.61 -0.06
CA THR A 111 31.47 -5.99 1.36
C THR A 111 30.98 -7.43 1.47
N PRO A 112 31.66 -8.33 2.20
CA PRO A 112 31.16 -9.69 2.39
C PRO A 112 29.81 -9.65 3.10
N PRO A 113 28.85 -10.50 2.71
CA PRO A 113 27.56 -10.56 3.38
C PRO A 113 27.74 -10.95 4.86
N PRO A 114 26.90 -10.43 5.77
CA PRO A 114 26.91 -10.89 7.15
C PRO A 114 26.69 -12.40 7.18
N THR A 115 27.59 -13.11 7.86
CA THR A 115 27.49 -14.56 8.04
C THR A 115 26.30 -14.84 8.96
N THR A 116 25.12 -15.07 8.40
CA THR A 116 24.01 -15.63 9.13
C THR A 116 24.25 -17.13 9.27
N THR A 117 24.29 -17.61 10.51
CA THR A 117 24.20 -19.04 10.80
C THR A 117 22.84 -19.51 10.28
N SER A 118 22.84 -20.10 9.08
CA SER A 118 21.67 -20.77 8.52
C SER A 118 21.39 -22.00 9.36
N THR A 119 20.47 -21.86 10.31
CA THR A 119 19.67 -23.01 10.74
C THR A 119 18.92 -23.50 9.49
N PRO A 120 18.92 -24.80 9.18
CA PRO A 120 18.21 -25.32 8.01
C PRO A 120 16.75 -24.85 8.07
N PRO A 121 16.17 -24.38 6.96
CA PRO A 121 14.76 -24.01 6.94
C PRO A 121 13.97 -25.23 7.39
N THR A 122 13.20 -25.07 8.47
CA THR A 122 12.26 -26.09 8.89
C THR A 122 11.28 -26.24 7.74
N THR A 123 11.39 -27.35 7.01
CA THR A 123 10.47 -27.65 5.92
C THR A 123 9.06 -27.65 6.49
N CYS A 124 8.28 -26.61 6.20
CA CYS A 124 6.87 -26.55 6.54
C CYS A 124 6.16 -27.59 5.70
N THR A 125 5.88 -28.75 6.27
CA THR A 125 5.31 -29.82 5.47
C THR A 125 3.84 -29.60 5.14
N ASN A 126 3.07 -28.68 5.76
CA ASN A 126 1.67 -28.42 5.36
C ASN A 126 0.97 -27.12 5.84
N GLN A 127 1.63 -26.14 6.47
CA GLN A 127 0.97 -24.90 6.97
C GLN A 127 1.95 -23.72 7.06
N CYS A 128 2.53 -23.30 5.94
CA CYS A 128 3.47 -22.16 5.94
C CYS A 128 2.82 -20.81 5.59
N THR A 129 1.49 -20.73 5.62
CA THR A 129 0.78 -19.47 5.34
C THR A 129 0.38 -18.81 6.65
N PHE A 130 0.99 -17.66 6.92
CA PHE A 130 0.56 -16.78 7.98
C PHE A 130 -0.60 -15.92 7.45
N HIS A 131 -1.82 -16.20 7.92
CA HIS A 131 -2.96 -15.30 7.73
C HIS A 131 -3.03 -14.34 8.90
N ILE A 132 -2.95 -13.04 8.61
CA ILE A 132 -3.20 -11.99 9.59
C ILE A 132 -4.66 -11.59 9.45
N CYS A 133 -5.44 -11.84 10.51
CA CYS A 133 -6.85 -11.51 10.55
C CYS A 133 -7.10 -10.42 11.57
N PHE A 134 -7.77 -9.35 11.12
CA PHE A 134 -8.24 -8.25 11.95
C PHE A 134 -9.29 -8.83 12.93
N ARG A 135 -8.98 -8.91 14.23
CA ARG A 135 -9.93 -9.27 15.29
C ARG A 135 -10.20 -8.07 16.16
#